data_AF-A0A947A253-F1
#
_entry.id   AF-A0A947A253-F1
#
_cell.length_a   1.000
_cell.length_b   1.000
_cell.length_c   1.000
_cell.angle_alpha   90.00
_cell.angle_beta   90.00
_cell.angle_gamma   90.00
#
_symmetry.space_group_name_H-M   'P 1'
#
loop_
_entity.id
_entity.type
_entity.pdbx_description
1 polymer ?
#
loop_
_entity_poly.entity_id
_entity_poly.type
_entity_poly.pdbx_seq_one_letter_code
_entity_poly.pdbx_strand_id
1 'polypeptide(L)'
;NQCEEIPGWELFKFYNENGEKQSIDSEMINEYIHEISGNIFSAKDFRTWSATKIFFETLLELDHTEDEKEQKKNILEGFDAAAEGLGNTRAVCRSYYVHPQVIKTYESGEIVPYFKKVNEEKEAVYAQLSETEKAIHKLIKDYEIEIED
;
A
#
# COMPACT_ATOMS: atom_id res chain seq x y z
N ASN A 1 -12.20 13.02 -17.80
CA ASN A 1 -13.67 12.85 -17.88
C ASN A 1 -14.15 12.19 -19.17
N GLN A 2 -13.28 11.70 -20.06
CA GLN A 2 -13.71 11.08 -21.34
C GLN A 2 -14.56 9.80 -21.16
N CYS A 3 -14.34 9.04 -20.08
CA CYS A 3 -15.15 7.85 -19.80
C CYS A 3 -16.60 8.20 -19.39
N GLU A 4 -16.82 9.35 -18.76
CA GLU A 4 -18.16 9.79 -18.32
C GLU A 4 -19.06 10.18 -19.51
N GLU A 5 -18.45 10.62 -20.60
CA GLU A 5 -19.14 11.07 -21.82
C GLU A 5 -19.70 9.90 -22.65
N ILE A 6 -19.21 8.67 -22.42
CA ILE A 6 -19.68 7.48 -23.14
C ILE A 6 -21.02 7.00 -22.52
N PRO A 7 -22.11 6.79 -23.28
CA PRO A 7 -23.39 6.38 -22.70
C PRO A 7 -23.36 4.97 -22.06
N GLY A 8 -23.93 4.84 -20.85
CA GLY A 8 -24.09 3.55 -20.16
C GLY A 8 -23.96 3.67 -18.64
N TRP A 9 -24.34 2.62 -17.93
CA TRP A 9 -24.32 2.55 -16.46
C TRP A 9 -22.91 2.46 -15.86
N GLU A 10 -22.00 1.75 -16.53
CA GLU A 10 -20.63 1.54 -16.06
C GLU A 10 -19.78 2.79 -16.28
N LEU A 11 -18.85 3.09 -15.36
CA LEU A 11 -17.98 4.26 -15.45
C LEU A 11 -16.76 4.02 -16.35
N PHE A 12 -16.09 2.87 -16.23
CA PHE A 12 -14.88 2.55 -16.99
C PHE A 12 -15.24 1.85 -18.31
N LYS A 13 -15.08 2.58 -19.40
CA LYS A 13 -15.49 2.18 -20.75
C LYS A 13 -14.70 2.94 -21.80
N PHE A 14 -14.56 2.34 -22.97
CA PHE A 14 -13.85 2.90 -24.11
C PHE A 14 -14.48 2.42 -25.42
N TYR A 15 -14.10 3.04 -26.54
CA TYR A 15 -14.40 2.51 -27.87
C TYR A 15 -13.17 1.77 -28.39
N ASN A 16 -13.34 0.53 -28.86
CA ASN A 16 -12.27 -0.23 -29.50
C ASN A 16 -11.96 0.30 -30.92
N GLU A 17 -10.99 -0.30 -31.60
CA GLU A 17 -10.58 0.09 -32.96
C GLU A 17 -11.71 0.01 -34.00
N ASN A 18 -12.74 -0.81 -33.76
CA ASN A 18 -13.92 -0.95 -34.60
C ASN A 18 -15.01 0.09 -34.29
N GLY A 19 -14.78 0.97 -33.30
CA GLY A 19 -15.77 1.94 -32.82
C GLY A 19 -16.85 1.32 -31.93
N GLU A 20 -16.64 0.11 -31.44
CA GLU A 20 -17.58 -0.58 -30.56
C GLU A 20 -17.29 -0.24 -29.09
N LYS A 21 -18.35 0.00 -28.32
CA LYS A 21 -18.24 0.30 -26.90
C LYS A 21 -17.87 -0.97 -26.12
N GLN A 22 -16.83 -0.88 -25.31
CA GLN A 22 -16.36 -1.93 -24.42
C GLN A 22 -16.35 -1.41 -22.98
N SER A 23 -16.71 -2.27 -22.03
CA SER A 23 -16.52 -2.02 -20.60
C SER A 23 -15.18 -2.58 -20.13
N ILE A 24 -14.61 -1.98 -19.09
CA ILE A 24 -13.39 -2.48 -18.46
C ILE A 24 -13.80 -3.32 -17.25
N ASP A 25 -13.40 -4.58 -17.23
CA ASP A 25 -13.59 -5.48 -16.10
C ASP A 25 -12.26 -5.74 -15.34
N SER A 26 -12.36 -6.55 -14.27
CA SER A 26 -11.20 -6.89 -13.44
C SER A 26 -10.18 -7.79 -14.15
N GLU A 27 -10.61 -8.60 -15.11
CA GLU A 27 -9.71 -9.49 -15.85
C GLU A 27 -8.79 -8.66 -16.73
N MET A 28 -9.35 -7.71 -17.49
CA MET A 28 -8.59 -6.77 -18.32
C MET A 28 -7.54 -5.97 -17.53
N ILE A 29 -7.88 -5.54 -16.31
CA ILE A 29 -6.94 -4.82 -15.45
C ILE A 29 -5.79 -5.72 -14.99
N ASN A 30 -6.08 -6.96 -14.59
CA ASN A 30 -5.03 -7.88 -14.17
C ASN A 30 -4.17 -8.35 -15.34
N GLU A 31 -4.74 -8.56 -16.52
CA GLU A 31 -3.99 -8.84 -17.75
C GLU A 31 -3.02 -7.70 -18.07
N TYR A 32 -3.48 -6.45 -18.00
CA TYR A 32 -2.61 -5.30 -18.20
C TYR A 32 -1.48 -5.22 -17.15
N ILE A 33 -1.79 -5.46 -15.87
CA ILE A 33 -0.78 -5.49 -14.80
C ILE A 33 0.25 -6.60 -15.09
N HIS A 34 -0.19 -7.79 -15.47
CA HIS A 34 0.71 -8.89 -15.84
C HIS A 34 1.60 -8.56 -17.03
N GLU A 35 1.07 -7.87 -18.05
CA GLU A 35 1.83 -7.46 -19.23
C GLU A 35 3.00 -6.53 -18.85
N ILE A 36 2.75 -5.56 -17.97
CA ILE A 36 3.76 -4.53 -17.63
C ILE A 36 4.67 -4.91 -16.46
N SER A 37 4.26 -5.86 -15.61
CA SER A 37 4.97 -6.19 -14.35
C SER A 37 5.25 -7.68 -14.14
N GLY A 38 4.80 -8.55 -15.06
CA GLY A 38 4.91 -10.00 -14.96
C GLY A 38 3.79 -10.63 -14.14
N ASN A 39 3.71 -11.97 -14.18
CA ASN A 39 2.59 -12.74 -13.62
C ASN A 39 2.59 -12.87 -12.09
N ILE A 40 3.52 -12.21 -11.40
CA ILE A 40 3.65 -12.29 -9.93
C ILE A 40 2.85 -11.19 -9.22
N PHE A 41 2.44 -10.15 -9.95
CA PHE A 41 1.70 -9.01 -9.40
C PHE A 41 0.29 -8.93 -9.96
N SER A 42 -0.63 -8.40 -9.18
CA SER A 42 -2.05 -8.27 -9.47
C SER A 42 -2.56 -6.95 -8.89
N ALA A 43 -3.84 -6.63 -9.16
CA ALA A 43 -4.49 -5.47 -8.56
C ALA A 43 -4.49 -5.51 -7.01
N LYS A 44 -4.42 -6.70 -6.41
CA LYS A 44 -4.37 -6.89 -4.95
C LYS A 44 -3.08 -6.33 -4.36
N ASP A 45 -1.95 -6.43 -5.07
CA ASP A 45 -0.65 -6.03 -4.55
C ASP A 45 -0.59 -4.53 -4.28
N PHE A 46 -1.23 -3.72 -5.12
CA PHE A 46 -1.40 -2.28 -4.86
C PHE A 46 -2.13 -2.00 -3.54
N ARG A 47 -3.11 -2.82 -3.16
CA ARG A 47 -3.83 -2.67 -1.88
C ARG A 47 -2.94 -3.05 -0.70
N THR A 48 -2.14 -4.12 -0.82
CA THR A 48 -1.20 -4.51 0.24
C THR A 48 -0.10 -3.47 0.45
N TRP A 49 0.46 -2.95 -0.65
CA TRP A 49 1.43 -1.87 -0.62
C TRP A 49 0.84 -0.59 -0.01
N SER A 50 -0.35 -0.18 -0.47
CA SER A 50 -1.02 1.03 0.03
C SER A 50 -1.36 0.94 1.51
N ALA A 51 -1.87 -0.20 1.99
CA ALA A 51 -2.13 -0.38 3.43
C ALA A 51 -0.85 -0.30 4.27
N THR A 52 0.23 -0.93 3.80
CA THR A 52 1.53 -0.88 4.48
C THR A 52 2.06 0.55 4.52
N LYS A 53 1.92 1.29 3.42
CA LYS A 53 2.32 2.70 3.32
C LYS A 53 1.52 3.59 4.27
N ILE A 54 0.19 3.50 4.25
CA ILE A 54 -0.69 4.25 5.16
C ILE A 54 -0.33 3.94 6.62
N PHE A 55 -0.20 2.65 6.96
CA PHE A 55 0.17 2.22 8.30
C PHE A 55 1.51 2.82 8.75
N PHE A 56 2.53 2.76 7.89
CA PHE A 56 3.84 3.34 8.16
C PHE A 56 3.78 4.87 8.34
N GLU A 57 3.04 5.58 7.48
CA GLU A 57 2.89 7.04 7.55
C GLU A 57 2.17 7.47 8.83
N THR A 58 1.14 6.73 9.26
CA THR A 58 0.47 6.98 10.55
C THR A 58 1.45 6.80 11.72
N LEU A 59 2.26 5.75 11.72
CA LEU A 59 3.28 5.58 12.78
C LEU A 59 4.37 6.64 12.73
N LEU A 60 4.75 7.10 11.53
CA LEU A 60 5.70 8.20 11.35
C LEU A 60 5.16 9.49 11.95
N GLU A 61 3.88 9.79 11.74
CA GLU A 61 3.21 10.99 12.29
C GLU A 61 3.08 10.94 13.82
N LEU A 62 2.83 9.75 14.38
CA LEU A 62 2.73 9.55 15.83
C LEU A 62 4.09 9.52 16.54
N ASP A 63 5.19 9.40 15.78
CA ASP A 63 6.56 9.18 16.23
C ASP A 63 6.75 7.90 17.06
N HIS A 64 8.00 7.46 17.20
CA HIS A 64 8.32 6.29 18.00
C HIS A 64 8.31 6.62 19.51
N THR A 65 7.93 5.63 20.31
CA THR A 65 7.91 5.70 21.78
C THR A 65 8.40 4.39 22.38
N GLU A 66 9.12 4.47 23.50
CA GLU A 66 9.61 3.31 24.27
C GLU A 66 8.53 2.77 25.25
N ASP A 67 7.43 3.48 25.45
CA ASP A 67 6.32 3.01 26.29
C ASP A 67 5.49 1.97 25.51
N GLU A 68 5.61 0.70 25.89
CA GLU A 68 4.87 -0.42 25.27
C GLU A 68 3.35 -0.19 25.16
N LYS A 69 2.75 0.52 26.13
CA LYS A 69 1.31 0.80 26.11
C LYS A 69 0.98 1.80 25.01
N GLU A 70 1.79 2.84 24.86
CA GLU A 70 1.63 3.83 23.79
C GLU A 70 1.99 3.21 22.43
N GLN A 71 2.99 2.33 22.36
CA GLN A 71 3.32 1.59 21.14
C GLN A 71 2.10 0.79 20.63
N LYS A 72 1.47 0.02 21.52
CA LYS A 72 0.26 -0.76 21.18
C LYS A 72 -0.88 0.12 20.70
N LYS A 73 -1.04 1.30 21.30
CA LYS A 73 -2.04 2.29 20.86
C LYS A 73 -1.73 2.82 19.46
N ASN A 74 -0.48 3.21 19.19
CA ASN A 74 -0.07 3.73 17.88
C ASN A 74 -0.22 2.65 16.78
N ILE A 75 0.12 1.39 17.07
CA ILE A 75 -0.10 0.25 16.16
C ILE A 75 -1.58 0.05 15.84
N LEU A 76 -2.46 0.16 16.85
CA LEU A 76 -3.90 0.06 16.63
C LEU A 76 -4.42 1.20 15.74
N GLU A 77 -3.93 2.42 15.97
CA GLU A 77 -4.26 3.60 15.16
C GLU A 77 -3.79 3.46 13.70
N GLY A 78 -2.57 2.95 13.48
CA GLY A 78 -2.08 2.62 12.15
C GLY A 78 -2.97 1.60 11.42
N PHE A 79 -3.46 0.57 12.13
CA PHE A 79 -4.40 -0.38 11.52
C PHE A 79 -5.77 0.24 11.23
N ASP A 80 -6.24 1.17 12.05
CA ASP A 80 -7.48 1.89 11.81
C ASP A 80 -7.38 2.76 10.56
N ALA A 81 -6.27 3.49 10.40
CA ALA A 81 -6.01 4.29 9.21
C ALA A 81 -5.94 3.42 7.94
N ALA A 82 -5.24 2.28 7.99
CA ALA A 82 -5.19 1.36 6.85
C ALA A 82 -6.55 0.73 6.53
N ALA A 83 -7.36 0.42 7.55
CA ALA A 83 -8.72 -0.09 7.41
C ALA A 83 -9.63 0.93 6.74
N GLU A 84 -9.58 2.19 7.18
CA GLU A 84 -10.31 3.31 6.57
C GLU A 84 -9.91 3.51 5.11
N GLY A 85 -8.61 3.62 4.82
CA GLY A 85 -8.11 3.86 3.47
C GLY A 85 -8.43 2.74 2.47
N LEU A 86 -8.57 1.50 2.93
CA LEU A 86 -8.93 0.36 2.08
C LEU A 86 -10.43 0.05 2.04
N GLY A 87 -11.24 0.61 2.93
CA GLY A 87 -12.63 0.17 3.14
C GLY A 87 -12.74 -1.26 3.68
N ASN A 88 -11.79 -1.68 4.51
CA ASN A 88 -11.71 -3.02 5.12
C ASN A 88 -11.81 -2.94 6.65
N THR A 89 -11.88 -4.07 7.34
CA THR A 89 -11.81 -4.08 8.81
C THR A 89 -10.36 -4.10 9.30
N ARG A 90 -10.14 -3.61 10.52
CA ARG A 90 -8.83 -3.69 11.21
C ARG A 90 -8.24 -5.10 11.18
N ALA A 91 -9.05 -6.11 11.50
CA ALA A 91 -8.63 -7.51 11.53
C ALA A 91 -8.19 -8.02 10.15
N VAL A 92 -8.88 -7.61 9.08
CA VAL A 92 -8.53 -7.94 7.70
C VAL A 92 -7.22 -7.25 7.29
N CYS A 93 -7.05 -5.96 7.60
CA CYS A 93 -5.80 -5.25 7.30
C CYS A 93 -4.60 -5.87 8.02
N ARG A 94 -4.76 -6.22 9.30
CA ARG A 94 -3.73 -6.90 10.10
C ARG A 94 -3.32 -8.26 9.55
N SER A 95 -4.27 -9.03 9.03
CA SER A 95 -4.01 -10.42 8.60
C SER A 95 -3.50 -10.51 7.17
N TYR A 96 -3.87 -9.56 6.29
CA TYR A 96 -3.72 -9.75 4.85
C TYR A 96 -3.10 -8.59 4.08
N TYR A 97 -3.01 -7.39 4.66
CA TYR A 97 -2.64 -6.19 3.89
C TYR A 97 -1.40 -5.46 4.42
N VAL A 98 -1.27 -5.29 5.74
CA VAL A 98 -0.11 -4.59 6.33
C VAL A 98 1.05 -5.55 6.49
N HIS A 99 2.22 -5.16 5.98
CA HIS A 99 3.43 -5.97 6.09
C HIS A 99 3.91 -6.08 7.56
N PRO A 100 4.10 -7.30 8.10
CA PRO A 100 4.35 -7.50 9.53
C PRO A 100 5.68 -6.91 10.01
N GLN A 101 6.68 -6.80 9.12
CA GLN A 101 7.98 -6.24 9.48
C GLN A 101 7.88 -4.78 9.97
N VAL A 102 6.95 -3.97 9.45
CA VAL A 102 6.76 -2.59 9.91
C VAL A 102 6.38 -2.55 11.39
N ILE A 103 5.49 -3.46 11.80
CA ILE A 103 5.05 -3.62 13.20
C ILE A 103 6.24 -4.05 14.07
N LYS A 104 6.95 -5.10 13.67
CA LYS A 104 8.11 -5.63 14.41
C LYS A 104 9.19 -4.56 14.63
N THR A 105 9.50 -3.78 13.60
CA THR A 105 10.48 -2.70 13.70
C THR A 105 10.00 -1.53 14.56
N TYR A 106 8.70 -1.28 14.60
CA TYR A 106 8.14 -0.23 15.46
C TYR A 106 8.17 -0.64 16.94
N GLU A 107 7.79 -1.88 17.25
CA GLU A 107 7.84 -2.42 18.62
C GLU A 107 9.28 -2.47 19.18
N SER A 108 10.27 -2.77 18.33
CA SER A 108 11.69 -2.84 18.71
C SER A 108 12.45 -1.52 18.63
N GLY A 109 11.83 -0.45 18.09
CA GLY A 109 12.49 0.84 17.85
C GLY A 109 13.42 0.88 16.62
N GLU A 110 13.64 -0.24 15.95
CA GLU A 110 14.43 -0.33 14.71
C GLU A 110 13.83 0.47 13.53
N ILE A 111 12.58 0.93 13.66
CA ILE A 111 11.91 1.77 12.66
C ILE A 111 12.46 3.21 12.60
N VAL A 112 13.06 3.70 13.69
CA VAL A 112 13.46 5.12 13.85
C VAL A 112 14.38 5.64 12.73
N PRO A 113 15.41 4.90 12.27
CA PRO A 113 16.25 5.35 11.16
C PRO A 113 15.48 5.54 9.85
N TYR A 114 14.42 4.75 9.62
CA TYR A 114 13.56 4.89 8.44
C TYR A 114 12.70 6.15 8.52
N PHE A 115 12.16 6.46 9.70
CA PHE A 115 11.42 7.70 9.93
C PHE A 115 12.28 8.95 9.70
N LYS A 116 13.51 8.96 10.22
CA LYS A 116 14.46 10.05 10.00
C LYS A 116 14.71 10.29 8.51
N LYS A 117 14.93 9.21 7.75
CA LYS A 117 15.19 9.31 6.32
C LYS A 117 14.02 9.94 5.55
N VAL A 118 12.78 9.57 5.87
CA VAL A 118 11.59 10.17 5.25
C VAL A 118 11.48 11.67 5.55
N ASN A 119 11.85 12.09 6.78
CA ASN A 119 11.78 13.49 7.18
C ASN A 119 12.88 14.38 6.58
N GLU A 120 14.04 13.80 6.25
CA GLU A 120 15.22 14.51 5.73
C GLU A 120 15.16 14.80 4.22
N GLU A 121 14.49 13.95 3.45
CA GLU A 121 14.44 14.03 1.97
C GLU A 121 13.03 14.50 1.54
N LYS A 122 12.89 15.68 0.91
CA LYS A 122 11.59 16.26 0.50
C LYS A 122 11.51 16.61 -1.00
N GLU A 123 12.17 15.84 -1.86
CA GLU A 123 12.02 16.03 -3.31
C GLU A 123 11.15 14.93 -3.92
N ALA A 124 9.91 15.29 -4.26
CA ALA A 124 9.02 14.41 -5.02
C ALA A 124 9.10 14.76 -6.50
N VAL A 125 9.71 13.87 -7.29
CA VAL A 125 9.47 13.79 -8.74
C VAL A 125 8.55 12.60 -8.95
N TYR A 126 7.34 12.83 -9.47
CA TYR A 126 6.27 11.82 -9.67
C TYR A 126 6.67 10.59 -10.53
N ALA A 127 7.87 10.58 -11.13
CA ALA A 127 8.42 9.46 -11.89
C ALA A 127 9.21 8.46 -11.02
N GLN A 128 9.40 8.72 -9.72
CA GLN A 128 10.15 7.86 -8.79
C GLN A 128 9.31 7.53 -7.55
N LEU A 129 9.73 6.49 -6.82
CA LEU A 129 9.18 6.16 -5.50
C LEU A 129 9.27 7.37 -4.57
N SER A 130 8.23 7.59 -3.77
CA SER A 130 8.27 8.54 -2.65
C SER A 130 9.30 8.13 -1.59
N GLU A 131 9.70 9.04 -0.72
CA GLU A 131 10.63 8.73 0.36
C GLU A 131 10.09 7.68 1.35
N THR A 132 8.78 7.76 1.65
CA THR A 132 8.08 6.70 2.39
C THR A 132 8.26 5.34 1.71
N GLU A 133 8.02 5.27 0.40
CA GLU A 133 8.12 4.02 -0.35
C GLU A 133 9.56 3.48 -0.40
N LYS A 134 10.55 4.36 -0.55
CA LYS A 134 11.98 3.99 -0.47
C LYS A 134 12.34 3.46 0.91
N ALA A 135 11.83 4.09 1.98
CA ALA A 135 12.07 3.67 3.36
C ALA A 135 11.43 2.30 3.64
N ILE A 136 10.17 2.10 3.26
CA ILE A 136 9.47 0.82 3.40
C ILE A 136 10.17 -0.26 2.58
N HIS A 137 10.52 0.01 1.33
CA HIS A 137 11.24 -0.94 0.49
C HIS A 137 12.56 -1.37 1.15
N LYS A 138 13.33 -0.43 1.69
CA LYS A 138 14.57 -0.77 2.42
C LYS A 138 14.31 -1.54 3.71
N LEU A 139 13.19 -1.28 4.38
CA LEU A 139 12.79 -1.95 5.62
C LEU A 139 12.42 -3.42 5.38
N ILE A 140 11.74 -3.71 4.27
CA ILE A 140 11.20 -5.06 3.99
C ILE A 140 12.03 -5.87 2.97
N LYS A 141 13.02 -5.27 2.27
CA LYS A 141 13.75 -5.95 1.17
C LYS A 141 14.45 -7.25 1.56
N ASP A 142 14.87 -7.37 2.82
CA ASP A 142 15.58 -8.54 3.34
C ASP A 142 14.64 -9.43 4.19
N TYR A 143 13.32 -9.19 4.12
CA TYR A 143 12.34 -9.97 4.86
C TYR A 143 12.20 -11.36 4.23
N GLU A 144 12.47 -12.39 5.02
CA GLU A 144 12.26 -13.79 4.65
C GLU A 144 11.04 -14.35 5.41
N ILE A 145 10.28 -15.20 4.72
CA ILE A 145 9.14 -15.89 5.33
C ILE A 145 9.69 -17.14 6.02
N GLU A 146 9.66 -17.17 7.35
CA GLU A 146 9.82 -18.42 8.11
C GLU A 146 8.55 -19.25 7.91
N ILE A 147 8.66 -20.30 7.11
CA ILE A 147 7.60 -21.32 7.00
C ILE A 147 7.90 -22.36 8.08
N GLU A 148 7.11 -22.36 9.15
CA GLU A 148 7.12 -23.47 10.11
C GLU A 148 6.63 -24.74 9.39
N ASP A 149 7.46 -25.81 9.43
CA ASP A 149 7.17 -27.13 8.84
C ASP A 149 5.92 -27.81 9.41
#